data_AF-A0A0G4GQS4-F1
#
_entry.id   AF-A0A0G4GQS4-F1
#
_cell.length_a   1.000
_cell.length_b   1.000
_cell.length_c   1.000
_cell.angle_alpha   90.00
_cell.angle_beta   90.00
_cell.angle_gamma   90.00
#
_symmetry.space_group_name_H-M   'P 1'
#
loop_
_entity.id
_entity.type
_entity.pdbx_description
1 polymer ?
#
loop_
_entity_poly.entity_id
_entity_poly.type
_entity_poly.pdbx_seq_one_letter_code
_entity_poly.pdbx_strand_id
1 'polypeptide(L)'
;MVRTAFLPLALASLSSCLASTQNESPSCPALPPMVKGLVTRLEEEPVVGSGLSLDAGHKLCGTCISFMDSGINALVNYLANVGVIGTCGKVCTDVFPSQLESTVCSLLCDIVGIKVFVAVLEKVDPDSIPICEAFKICEARDDSAAHVGDISVSPATGPLGTLFEFTHMLTVDAQIGTGEVHIRVQSEDGKVRVGGGSVVHDLVEGNYPVKFSLDTTPPEDPTEAAPGSVFKPGNYKVEISACEGHCGSKHKHSRQLDVQSSTFVLQGKSGHLGGAWQFSQETKEKREAVAFLQ
;
A
#
# COMPACT_ATOMS: atom_id res chain seq x y z
N MET A 1 -20.42 6.80 -57.32
CA MET A 1 -21.54 7.73 -57.46
C MET A 1 -22.37 7.66 -56.19
N VAL A 2 -22.53 8.81 -55.52
CA VAL A 2 -23.63 9.26 -54.63
C VAL A 2 -23.96 8.35 -53.42
N ARG A 3 -23.44 8.68 -52.20
CA ARG A 3 -24.05 9.48 -51.09
C ARG A 3 -25.17 8.70 -50.34
N THR A 4 -25.30 8.65 -49.02
CA THR A 4 -25.16 9.66 -47.93
C THR A 4 -25.28 8.88 -46.58
N ALA A 5 -24.34 8.99 -45.62
CA ALA A 5 -24.34 9.85 -44.41
C ALA A 5 -25.36 9.49 -43.29
N PHE A 6 -24.85 9.11 -42.11
CA PHE A 6 -25.20 9.65 -40.77
C PHE A 6 -24.13 9.22 -39.72
N LEU A 7 -23.46 10.21 -39.13
CA LEU A 7 -22.70 10.22 -37.86
C LEU A 7 -23.64 10.85 -36.79
N PRO A 8 -23.32 11.12 -35.49
CA PRO A 8 -22.25 10.67 -34.57
C PRO A 8 -22.71 10.48 -33.07
N LEU A 9 -21.73 10.32 -32.15
CA LEU A 9 -21.66 10.87 -30.77
C LEU A 9 -22.42 10.15 -29.62
N ALA A 10 -21.65 9.52 -28.71
CA ALA A 10 -22.02 9.28 -27.31
C ALA A 10 -20.76 9.34 -26.41
N LEU A 11 -20.35 10.57 -26.09
CA LEU A 11 -19.37 10.94 -25.07
C LEU A 11 -19.93 12.21 -24.41
N ALA A 12 -20.57 12.06 -23.24
CA ALA A 12 -20.82 13.08 -22.21
C ALA A 12 -22.03 12.69 -21.34
N SER A 13 -21.80 12.20 -20.11
CA SER A 13 -22.65 12.50 -18.93
C SER A 13 -22.16 11.71 -17.70
N LEU A 14 -21.24 12.26 -16.91
CA LEU A 14 -21.04 11.93 -15.50
C LEU A 14 -20.34 13.12 -14.84
N SER A 15 -21.10 14.20 -14.69
CA SER A 15 -20.67 15.38 -13.95
C SER A 15 -21.91 16.09 -13.42
N SER A 16 -22.49 15.59 -12.31
CA SER A 16 -23.52 16.27 -11.51
C SER A 16 -23.77 15.51 -10.20
N CYS A 17 -22.82 15.55 -9.27
CA CYS A 17 -23.09 15.31 -7.84
C CYS A 17 -21.88 15.77 -7.02
N LEU A 18 -21.58 17.08 -7.01
CA LEU A 18 -20.67 17.72 -6.06
C LEU A 18 -20.83 19.24 -6.20
N ALA A 19 -21.90 19.77 -5.62
CA ALA A 19 -22.00 21.18 -5.18
C ALA A 19 -23.41 21.41 -4.60
N SER A 20 -23.58 21.24 -3.28
CA SER A 20 -24.46 22.11 -2.50
C SER A 20 -24.22 21.88 -1.02
N THR A 21 -23.58 22.86 -0.38
CA THR A 21 -23.56 23.05 1.05
C THR A 21 -24.81 23.82 1.48
N GLN A 22 -25.41 23.40 2.59
CA GLN A 22 -26.36 24.09 3.48
C GLN A 22 -27.86 23.76 3.37
N ASN A 23 -28.40 23.40 4.54
CA ASN A 23 -29.78 23.33 5.03
C ASN A 23 -30.65 22.05 4.87
N GLU A 24 -30.71 21.31 5.99
CA GLU A 24 -31.88 20.69 6.66
C GLU A 24 -32.80 19.69 5.92
N SER A 25 -32.50 18.39 6.12
CA SER A 25 -33.33 17.19 6.46
C SER A 25 -34.87 17.23 6.39
N PRO A 26 -35.58 16.08 6.15
CA PRO A 26 -35.38 14.83 6.93
C PRO A 26 -35.47 13.47 6.21
N SER A 27 -34.92 12.46 6.91
CA SER A 27 -35.06 10.99 6.76
C SER A 27 -34.03 10.21 5.93
N CYS A 28 -32.76 10.22 6.38
CA CYS A 28 -31.89 9.04 6.25
C CYS A 28 -31.92 8.26 7.57
N PRO A 29 -32.09 6.91 7.55
CA PRO A 29 -32.05 6.11 8.77
C PRO A 29 -30.63 6.10 9.37
N ALA A 30 -30.58 6.20 10.69
CA ALA A 30 -29.35 6.27 11.48
C ALA A 30 -28.48 5.02 11.30
N LEU A 31 -27.20 5.26 11.04
CA LEU A 31 -26.12 4.27 11.11
C LEU A 31 -25.94 3.80 12.57
N PRO A 32 -25.84 2.49 12.84
CA PRO A 32 -25.38 2.00 14.13
C PRO A 32 -23.88 2.35 14.34
N PRO A 33 -23.44 2.57 15.58
CA PRO A 33 -22.03 2.78 15.89
C PRO A 33 -21.27 1.45 15.78
N MET A 34 -19.94 1.53 15.69
CA MET A 34 -18.93 0.45 15.60
C MET A 34 -18.57 0.10 14.14
N VAL A 35 -17.33 0.28 13.65
CA VAL A 35 -16.02 -0.05 14.25
C VAL A 35 -15.02 1.07 13.98
N LYS A 36 -14.44 1.65 15.05
CA LYS A 36 -13.30 2.56 15.00
C LYS A 36 -12.04 1.72 15.21
N GLY A 37 -11.18 1.68 14.21
CA GLY A 37 -9.86 1.06 14.28
C GLY A 37 -9.00 1.57 13.13
N LEU A 38 -8.15 2.54 13.45
CA LEU A 38 -6.88 2.84 12.80
C LEU A 38 -6.88 3.07 11.28
N VAL A 39 -7.27 4.28 10.87
CA VAL A 39 -6.73 4.93 9.66
C VAL A 39 -6.37 6.35 10.06
N THR A 40 -5.13 6.58 10.46
CA THR A 40 -4.57 7.94 10.57
C THR A 40 -3.92 8.31 9.24
N ARG A 41 -4.79 8.76 8.35
CA ARG A 41 -4.72 10.00 7.56
C ARG A 41 -3.31 10.53 7.24
N LEU A 42 -2.95 10.42 5.95
CA LEU A 42 -2.07 11.38 5.28
C LEU A 42 -2.76 12.75 5.33
N GLU A 43 -2.18 13.72 6.01
CA GLU A 43 -2.45 15.13 5.70
C GLU A 43 -1.53 15.49 4.53
N GLU A 44 -2.10 15.49 3.32
CA GLU A 44 -1.50 16.14 2.16
C GLU A 44 -1.50 17.65 2.42
N GLU A 45 -0.37 18.22 2.84
CA GLU A 45 -0.15 19.65 2.69
C GLU A 45 0.13 19.94 1.21
N PRO A 46 -0.42 21.02 0.64
CA PRO A 46 -0.39 21.24 -0.81
C PRO A 46 1.01 21.63 -1.26
N VAL A 47 1.69 20.73 -1.99
CA VAL A 47 2.90 21.10 -2.73
C VAL A 47 2.48 21.95 -3.93
N VAL A 48 2.82 23.23 -3.88
CA VAL A 48 2.62 24.20 -4.94
C VAL A 48 3.54 23.86 -6.11
N GLY A 49 2.98 23.26 -7.16
CA GLY A 49 3.66 23.01 -8.43
C GLY A 49 2.64 23.01 -9.58
N SER A 50 2.70 24.03 -10.42
CA SER A 50 1.67 24.39 -11.40
C SER A 50 1.48 23.38 -12.55
N GLY A 51 0.31 22.73 -12.56
CA GLY A 51 -0.49 22.41 -13.76
C GLY A 51 -0.05 21.26 -14.68
N LEU A 52 -0.74 20.11 -14.60
CA LEU A 52 -1.77 19.66 -15.58
C LEU A 52 -2.27 18.24 -15.22
N SER A 53 -3.60 18.10 -15.08
CA SER A 53 -4.37 16.85 -15.25
C SER A 53 -3.84 15.55 -14.59
N LEU A 54 -3.72 15.53 -13.27
CA LEU A 54 -3.53 14.32 -12.44
C LEU A 54 -4.61 14.31 -11.36
N ASP A 55 -5.64 13.45 -11.49
CA ASP A 55 -6.45 13.09 -10.31
C ASP A 55 -7.24 11.78 -10.49
N ALA A 56 -7.69 11.45 -11.71
CA ALA A 56 -8.49 10.25 -11.95
C ALA A 56 -7.65 8.96 -12.07
N GLY A 57 -6.54 9.00 -12.83
CA GLY A 57 -5.68 7.83 -13.07
C GLY A 57 -4.97 7.35 -11.80
N HIS A 58 -4.40 8.29 -11.04
CA HIS A 58 -3.76 8.02 -9.75
C HIS A 58 -4.72 7.36 -8.74
N LYS A 59 -5.94 7.91 -8.60
CA LYS A 59 -6.96 7.34 -7.72
C LYS A 59 -7.41 5.94 -8.16
N LEU A 60 -7.49 5.70 -9.47
CA LEU A 60 -7.84 4.38 -10.01
C LEU A 60 -6.75 3.34 -9.80
N CYS A 61 -5.47 3.71 -9.95
CA CYS A 61 -4.34 2.81 -9.67
C CYS A 61 -4.31 2.38 -8.20
N GLY A 62 -4.36 3.35 -7.27
CA GLY A 62 -4.42 3.04 -5.83
C GLY A 62 -5.66 2.21 -5.45
N THR A 63 -6.82 2.48 -6.07
CA THR A 63 -8.05 1.69 -5.87
C THR A 63 -7.89 0.26 -6.40
N CYS A 64 -7.26 0.09 -7.56
CA CYS A 64 -7.01 -1.22 -8.15
C CYS A 64 -6.10 -2.05 -7.23
N ILE A 65 -4.99 -1.47 -6.78
CA ILE A 65 -4.02 -2.16 -5.92
C ILE A 65 -4.66 -2.54 -4.59
N SER A 66 -5.31 -1.59 -3.92
CA SER A 66 -6.00 -1.86 -2.65
C SER A 66 -7.09 -2.94 -2.78
N PHE A 67 -7.84 -2.95 -3.89
CA PHE A 67 -8.82 -3.99 -4.17
C PHE A 67 -8.17 -5.35 -4.44
N MET A 68 -7.06 -5.39 -5.19
CA MET A 68 -6.34 -6.64 -5.44
C MET A 68 -5.74 -7.19 -4.15
N ASP A 69 -5.11 -6.36 -3.32
CA ASP A 69 -4.54 -6.78 -2.03
C ASP A 69 -5.59 -7.42 -1.11
N SER A 70 -6.81 -6.89 -1.08
CA SER A 70 -7.88 -7.42 -0.22
C SER A 70 -8.61 -8.63 -0.83
N GLY A 71 -8.81 -8.62 -2.15
CA GLY A 71 -9.78 -9.49 -2.82
C GLY A 71 -9.19 -10.58 -3.70
N ILE A 72 -7.90 -10.53 -4.05
CA ILE A 72 -7.34 -11.40 -5.08
C ILE A 72 -7.43 -12.88 -4.74
N ASN A 73 -7.19 -13.25 -3.48
CA ASN A 73 -7.26 -14.65 -3.06
C ASN A 73 -8.69 -15.20 -3.15
N ALA A 74 -9.70 -14.39 -2.84
CA ALA A 74 -11.10 -14.79 -3.00
C ALA A 74 -11.45 -15.01 -4.49
N LEU A 75 -10.99 -14.09 -5.35
CA LEU A 75 -11.13 -14.19 -6.81
C LEU A 75 -10.46 -15.45 -7.37
N VAL A 76 -9.18 -15.68 -7.06
CA VAL A 76 -8.41 -16.84 -7.53
C VAL A 76 -9.06 -18.14 -7.06
N ASN A 77 -9.47 -18.21 -5.79
CA ASN A 77 -10.16 -19.39 -5.26
C ASN A 77 -11.49 -19.66 -5.95
N TYR A 78 -12.29 -18.62 -6.23
CA TYR A 78 -13.53 -18.78 -6.96
C TYR A 78 -13.29 -19.27 -8.39
N LEU A 79 -12.35 -18.65 -9.11
CA LEU A 79 -12.02 -19.02 -10.48
C LEU A 79 -11.51 -20.45 -10.58
N ALA A 80 -10.69 -20.90 -9.63
CA ALA A 80 -10.17 -22.27 -9.59
C ALA A 80 -11.26 -23.33 -9.32
N ASN A 81 -12.30 -23.02 -8.53
CA ASN A 81 -13.31 -23.99 -8.10
C ASN A 81 -14.60 -23.96 -8.93
N VAL A 82 -15.02 -22.78 -9.37
CA VAL A 82 -16.29 -22.55 -10.07
C VAL A 82 -16.05 -22.35 -11.58
N GLY A 83 -14.89 -21.82 -11.95
CA GLY A 83 -14.62 -21.36 -13.30
C GLY A 83 -15.33 -20.05 -13.64
N VAL A 84 -15.18 -19.59 -14.88
CA VAL A 84 -15.76 -18.33 -15.36
C VAL A 84 -17.09 -18.61 -16.04
N ILE A 85 -18.19 -18.25 -15.37
CA ILE A 85 -19.54 -18.39 -15.92
C ILE A 85 -20.24 -17.04 -15.92
N GLY A 86 -20.43 -16.46 -17.12
CA GLY A 86 -21.25 -15.26 -17.32
C GLY A 86 -20.43 -13.98 -17.54
N THR A 87 -20.93 -12.88 -16.97
CA THR A 87 -20.37 -11.53 -17.12
C THR A 87 -19.51 -11.14 -15.90
N CYS A 88 -18.74 -10.05 -16.03
CA CYS A 88 -17.98 -9.47 -14.93
C CYS A 88 -18.83 -9.24 -13.67
N GLY A 89 -19.99 -8.61 -13.82
CA GLY A 89 -20.91 -8.39 -12.70
C GLY A 89 -21.32 -9.67 -11.98
N LYS A 90 -21.58 -10.76 -12.71
CA LYS A 90 -21.94 -12.03 -12.08
C LYS A 90 -20.79 -12.62 -11.28
N VAL A 91 -19.59 -12.69 -11.86
CA VAL A 91 -18.40 -13.21 -11.17
C VAL A 91 -18.13 -12.38 -9.93
N CYS A 92 -18.15 -11.06 -10.04
CA CYS A 92 -17.83 -10.16 -8.95
C CYS A 92 -18.85 -10.19 -7.82
N THR A 93 -20.16 -10.29 -8.10
CA THR A 93 -21.19 -10.41 -7.06
C THR A 93 -21.18 -11.80 -6.40
N ASP A 94 -20.80 -12.85 -7.13
CA ASP A 94 -20.69 -14.19 -6.56
C ASP A 94 -19.45 -14.31 -5.64
N VAL A 95 -18.37 -13.55 -5.90
CA VAL A 95 -17.15 -13.54 -5.09
C VAL A 95 -17.26 -12.60 -3.88
N PHE A 96 -17.75 -11.38 -4.09
CA PHE A 96 -17.70 -10.32 -3.10
C PHE A 96 -19.08 -10.02 -2.52
N PRO A 97 -19.31 -10.28 -1.21
CA PRO A 97 -20.58 -9.95 -0.57
C PRO A 97 -20.73 -8.43 -0.35
N SER A 98 -19.62 -7.69 -0.29
CA SER A 98 -19.64 -6.23 -0.20
C SER A 98 -20.05 -5.63 -1.54
N GLN A 99 -21.08 -4.78 -1.52
CA GLN A 99 -21.53 -4.07 -2.72
C GLN A 99 -20.42 -3.19 -3.30
N LEU A 100 -19.60 -2.57 -2.45
CA LEU A 100 -18.49 -1.74 -2.89
C LEU A 100 -17.43 -2.57 -3.61
N GLU A 101 -16.98 -3.68 -3.02
CA GLU A 101 -15.97 -4.57 -3.62
C GLU A 101 -16.48 -5.22 -4.90
N SER A 102 -17.75 -5.68 -4.91
CA SER A 102 -18.39 -6.20 -6.12
C SER A 102 -18.46 -5.14 -7.23
N THR A 103 -18.69 -3.88 -6.88
CA THR A 103 -18.75 -2.78 -7.86
C THR A 103 -17.38 -2.47 -8.42
N VAL A 104 -16.36 -2.37 -7.56
CA VAL A 104 -14.97 -2.14 -7.98
C VAL A 104 -14.48 -3.29 -8.85
N CYS A 105 -14.69 -4.54 -8.42
CA CYS A 105 -14.40 -5.73 -9.21
C CYS A 105 -15.05 -5.67 -10.60
N SER A 106 -16.36 -5.35 -10.65
CA SER A 106 -17.12 -5.32 -11.91
C SER A 106 -16.55 -4.24 -12.83
N LEU A 107 -16.26 -3.06 -12.30
CA LEU A 107 -15.67 -1.96 -13.04
C LEU A 107 -14.31 -2.34 -13.64
N LEU A 108 -13.39 -2.89 -12.82
CA LEU A 108 -12.07 -3.31 -13.28
C LEU A 108 -12.17 -4.38 -14.37
N CYS A 109 -13.05 -5.36 -14.17
CA CYS A 109 -13.30 -6.43 -15.14
C CYS A 109 -13.94 -5.92 -16.43
N ASP A 110 -14.89 -4.99 -16.36
CA ASP A 110 -15.56 -4.42 -17.53
C ASP A 110 -14.61 -3.55 -18.36
N ILE A 111 -13.66 -2.86 -17.72
CA ILE A 111 -12.61 -2.08 -18.39
C ILE A 111 -11.73 -2.97 -19.28
N VAL A 112 -11.27 -4.11 -18.75
CA VAL A 112 -10.31 -4.98 -19.46
C VAL A 112 -11.00 -6.10 -20.26
N GLY A 113 -12.25 -6.39 -19.93
CA GLY A 113 -13.03 -7.51 -20.44
C GLY A 113 -12.78 -8.80 -19.68
N ILE A 114 -13.85 -9.56 -19.43
CA ILE A 114 -13.84 -10.80 -18.63
C ILE A 114 -12.76 -11.81 -19.03
N LYS A 115 -12.46 -11.94 -20.33
CA LYS A 115 -11.43 -12.88 -20.81
C LYS A 115 -10.03 -12.46 -20.37
N VAL A 116 -9.72 -11.17 -20.46
CA VAL A 116 -8.42 -10.64 -20.05
C VAL A 116 -8.32 -10.65 -18.53
N PHE A 117 -9.38 -10.23 -17.84
CA PHE A 117 -9.47 -10.23 -16.38
C PHE A 117 -9.11 -11.60 -15.80
N VAL A 118 -9.76 -12.66 -16.31
CA VAL A 118 -9.50 -14.04 -15.87
C VAL A 118 -8.11 -14.50 -16.27
N ALA A 119 -7.69 -14.26 -17.52
CA ALA A 119 -6.40 -14.73 -17.99
C ALA A 119 -5.22 -14.11 -17.23
N VAL A 120 -5.38 -12.89 -16.72
CA VAL A 120 -4.40 -12.26 -15.83
C VAL A 120 -4.41 -12.93 -14.46
N LEU A 121 -5.58 -13.11 -13.85
CA LEU A 121 -5.70 -13.74 -12.53
C LEU A 121 -5.27 -15.21 -12.49
N GLU A 122 -5.39 -15.96 -13.59
CA GLU A 122 -4.94 -17.36 -13.67
C GLU A 122 -3.44 -17.51 -13.90
N LYS A 123 -2.76 -16.48 -14.43
CA LYS A 123 -1.34 -16.55 -14.83
C LYS A 123 -0.39 -15.82 -13.89
N VAL A 124 -0.90 -14.91 -13.09
CA VAL A 124 -0.10 -14.00 -12.29
C VAL A 124 -0.09 -14.52 -10.85
N ASP A 125 1.11 -14.71 -10.29
CA ASP A 125 1.32 -14.72 -8.83
C ASP A 125 0.58 -13.50 -8.27
N PRO A 126 -0.28 -13.61 -7.24
CA PRO A 126 -1.26 -12.58 -6.87
C PRO A 126 -0.66 -11.29 -6.31
N ASP A 127 0.15 -10.63 -7.11
CA ASP A 127 0.82 -9.36 -6.88
C ASP A 127 -0.05 -8.26 -7.51
N SER A 128 -0.52 -7.35 -6.67
CA SER A 128 -1.51 -6.35 -7.01
C SER A 128 -0.98 -5.33 -8.01
N ILE A 129 0.29 -4.91 -7.91
CA ILE A 129 0.86 -3.88 -8.79
C ILE A 129 0.92 -4.38 -10.24
N PRO A 130 1.56 -5.53 -10.57
CA PRO A 130 1.65 -6.02 -11.95
C PRO A 130 0.30 -6.35 -12.57
N ILE A 131 -0.69 -6.76 -11.77
CA ILE A 131 -2.06 -6.97 -12.26
C ILE A 131 -2.68 -5.65 -12.71
N CYS A 132 -2.55 -4.60 -11.90
CA CYS A 132 -3.08 -3.28 -12.23
C CYS A 132 -2.33 -2.61 -13.41
N GLU A 133 -1.04 -2.90 -13.59
CA GLU A 133 -0.28 -2.52 -14.79
C GLU A 133 -0.69 -3.31 -16.04
N ALA A 134 -0.98 -4.60 -15.89
CA ALA A 134 -1.49 -5.44 -16.98
C ALA A 134 -2.87 -4.96 -17.45
N PHE A 135 -3.69 -4.48 -16.51
CA PHE A 135 -4.98 -3.83 -16.79
C PHE A 135 -4.87 -2.43 -17.35
N LYS A 136 -3.65 -1.86 -17.46
CA LYS A 136 -3.39 -0.49 -17.94
C LYS A 136 -4.04 0.58 -17.08
N ILE A 137 -4.22 0.28 -15.80
CA ILE A 137 -4.75 1.21 -14.80
C ILE A 137 -3.60 1.93 -14.11
N CYS A 138 -2.53 1.19 -13.82
CA CYS A 138 -1.28 1.71 -13.29
C CYS A 138 -0.26 1.92 -14.42
N GLU A 139 0.49 3.02 -14.36
CA GLU A 139 1.62 3.26 -15.26
C GLU A 139 2.79 2.37 -14.84
N ALA A 140 3.47 1.78 -15.83
CA ALA A 140 4.67 0.97 -15.64
C ALA A 140 5.79 1.57 -16.47
N ARG A 141 6.99 1.68 -15.91
CA ARG A 141 8.13 2.35 -16.54
C ARG A 141 9.41 1.54 -16.49
N ASP A 142 9.89 1.18 -17.68
CA ASP A 142 11.14 0.44 -17.84
C ASP A 142 12.40 1.32 -17.71
N ASP A 143 12.23 2.65 -17.66
CA ASP A 143 13.30 3.66 -17.64
C ASP A 143 13.50 4.37 -16.29
N SER A 144 12.63 4.16 -15.30
CA SER A 144 12.75 4.66 -13.92
C SER A 144 14.11 4.41 -13.28
N ALA A 145 14.54 5.37 -12.48
CA ALA A 145 15.79 5.33 -11.73
C ALA A 145 15.61 6.09 -10.42
N ALA A 146 16.09 5.51 -9.33
CA ALA A 146 16.08 6.13 -8.03
C ALA A 146 17.26 5.63 -7.20
N HIS A 147 17.66 6.43 -6.22
CA HIS A 147 18.72 6.16 -5.28
C HIS A 147 18.23 6.34 -3.84
N VAL A 148 18.55 5.37 -2.98
CA VAL A 148 18.26 5.38 -1.56
C VAL A 148 19.50 5.93 -0.85
N GLY A 149 19.43 7.16 -0.36
CA GLY A 149 20.50 7.78 0.41
C GLY A 149 20.76 7.06 1.75
N ASP A 150 21.82 7.48 2.44
CA ASP A 150 22.20 6.90 3.73
C ASP A 150 21.07 6.90 4.75
N ILE A 151 20.94 5.78 5.46
CA ILE A 151 19.90 5.59 6.49
C ILE A 151 20.48 6.00 7.84
N SER A 152 19.94 7.09 8.38
CA SER A 152 20.21 7.54 9.74
C SER A 152 19.24 6.88 10.71
N VAL A 153 19.75 6.41 11.86
CA VAL A 153 18.95 5.78 12.92
C VAL A 153 19.16 6.50 14.25
N SER A 154 18.08 6.87 14.92
CA SER A 154 18.10 7.57 16.20
C SER A 154 17.11 6.94 17.20
N PRO A 155 17.57 6.46 18.37
CA PRO A 155 18.97 6.29 18.74
C PRO A 155 19.63 5.12 17.99
N ALA A 156 20.95 5.12 17.77
CA ALA A 156 21.63 3.96 17.16
C ALA A 156 21.68 2.73 18.08
N THR A 157 21.39 2.88 19.37
CA THR A 157 21.40 1.82 20.38
C THR A 157 20.37 2.13 21.47
N GLY A 158 19.61 1.12 21.90
CA GLY A 158 18.65 1.28 22.99
C GLY A 158 18.20 -0.06 23.59
N PRO A 159 17.67 -0.08 24.82
CA PRO A 159 17.08 -1.29 25.41
C PRO A 159 15.80 -1.73 24.68
N LEU A 160 15.34 -2.95 24.94
CA LEU A 160 14.02 -3.41 24.50
C LEU A 160 12.92 -2.42 24.95
N GLY A 161 12.01 -2.05 24.05
CA GLY A 161 11.01 -0.99 24.29
C GLY A 161 11.44 0.40 23.83
N THR A 162 12.59 0.52 23.15
CA THR A 162 13.00 1.77 22.51
C THR A 162 12.22 1.97 21.21
N LEU A 163 11.81 3.22 20.97
CA LEU A 163 11.34 3.70 19.67
C LEU A 163 12.55 4.17 18.86
N PHE A 164 12.83 3.49 17.76
CA PHE A 164 13.89 3.86 16.83
C PHE A 164 13.29 4.64 15.67
N GLU A 165 13.82 5.83 15.39
CA GLU A 165 13.45 6.63 14.24
C GLU A 165 14.50 6.48 13.13
N PHE A 166 14.02 6.29 11.92
CA PHE A 166 14.84 6.10 10.73
C PHE A 166 14.52 7.21 9.74
N THR A 167 15.57 7.85 9.23
CA THR A 167 15.44 8.89 8.22
C THR A 167 16.37 8.59 7.05
N HIS A 168 15.88 8.79 5.84
CA HIS A 168 16.69 8.72 4.62
C HIS A 168 16.12 9.66 3.56
N MET A 169 16.90 9.92 2.50
CA MET A 169 16.45 10.67 1.33
C MET A 169 16.32 9.72 0.14
N LEU A 170 15.12 9.60 -0.41
CA LEU A 170 14.90 8.94 -1.69
C LEU A 170 15.09 9.97 -2.80
N THR A 171 16.08 9.75 -3.66
CA THR A 171 16.30 10.58 -4.85
C THR A 171 15.73 9.85 -6.06
N VAL A 172 14.81 10.48 -6.79
CA VAL A 172 14.29 9.95 -8.05
C VAL A 172 15.02 10.66 -9.19
N ASP A 173 15.80 9.90 -9.95
CA ASP A 173 16.59 10.39 -11.08
C ASP A 173 15.84 10.31 -12.41
N ALA A 174 14.90 9.38 -12.50
CA ALA A 174 13.94 9.25 -13.60
C ALA A 174 12.61 8.73 -13.06
N GLN A 175 11.51 9.29 -13.54
CA GLN A 175 10.16 9.04 -13.03
C GLN A 175 9.87 7.54 -12.77
N ILE A 176 9.36 7.24 -11.59
CA ILE A 176 8.80 5.93 -11.20
C ILE A 176 7.33 5.91 -11.62
N GLY A 177 6.91 4.85 -12.32
CA GLY A 177 5.52 4.67 -12.70
C GLY A 177 4.70 4.24 -11.49
N THR A 178 4.58 2.94 -11.28
CA THR A 178 3.97 2.38 -10.07
C THR A 178 5.01 1.52 -9.38
N GLY A 179 5.44 1.96 -8.21
CA GLY A 179 6.55 1.37 -7.50
C GLY A 179 6.23 1.06 -6.05
N GLU A 180 7.26 0.60 -5.33
CA GLU A 180 7.19 0.35 -3.91
C GLU A 180 8.49 0.83 -3.23
N VAL A 181 8.32 1.47 -2.08
CA VAL A 181 9.41 1.67 -1.12
C VAL A 181 9.22 0.66 0.00
N HIS A 182 10.10 -0.35 0.05
CA HIS A 182 10.00 -1.46 0.97
C HIS A 182 11.08 -1.36 2.06
N ILE A 183 10.66 -1.49 3.31
CA ILE A 183 11.52 -1.47 4.49
C ILE A 183 11.57 -2.87 5.08
N ARG A 184 12.77 -3.33 5.44
CA ARG A 184 13.00 -4.59 6.11
C ARG A 184 13.95 -4.40 7.28
N VAL A 185 13.54 -4.85 8.46
CA VAL A 185 14.38 -4.97 9.65
C VAL A 185 14.57 -6.44 9.95
N GLN A 186 15.82 -6.86 10.05
CA GLN A 186 16.18 -8.25 10.32
C GLN A 186 17.23 -8.36 11.42
N SER A 187 17.08 -9.37 12.27
CA SER A 187 18.14 -9.77 13.20
C SER A 187 19.29 -10.44 12.46
N GLU A 188 20.48 -10.46 13.06
CA GLU A 188 21.67 -11.14 12.52
C GLU A 188 21.45 -12.64 12.28
N ASP A 189 20.62 -13.29 13.10
CA ASP A 189 20.25 -14.71 12.93
C ASP A 189 19.09 -14.94 11.94
N GLY A 190 18.54 -13.86 11.36
CA GLY A 190 17.44 -13.89 10.40
C GLY A 190 16.08 -14.36 10.95
N LYS A 191 15.95 -14.59 12.26
CA LYS A 191 14.71 -15.08 12.89
C LYS A 191 13.68 -13.98 13.13
N VAL A 192 14.14 -12.76 13.39
CA VAL A 192 13.28 -11.59 13.43
C VAL A 192 13.30 -10.97 12.06
N ARG A 193 12.12 -10.82 11.46
CA ARG A 193 11.93 -10.18 10.16
C ARG A 193 10.64 -9.40 10.25
N VAL A 194 10.76 -8.08 10.40
CA VAL A 194 9.63 -7.17 10.30
C VAL A 194 9.88 -6.23 9.14
N GLY A 195 8.83 -5.79 8.49
CA GLY A 195 8.96 -4.94 7.32
C GLY A 195 7.60 -4.61 6.77
N GLY A 196 7.61 -3.71 5.81
CA GLY A 196 6.42 -3.24 5.13
C GLY A 196 6.81 -2.46 3.90
N GLY A 197 5.87 -2.40 2.96
CA GLY A 197 5.96 -1.60 1.75
C GLY A 197 5.04 -0.41 1.83
N SER A 198 5.41 0.66 1.13
CA SER A 198 4.46 1.69 0.73
C SER A 198 4.49 1.81 -0.78
N VAL A 199 3.31 1.75 -1.38
CA VAL A 199 3.15 1.90 -2.83
C VAL A 199 3.35 3.37 -3.18
N VAL A 200 4.13 3.62 -4.23
CA VAL A 200 4.39 4.95 -4.76
C VAL A 200 3.89 5.02 -6.20
N HIS A 201 3.35 6.18 -6.58
CA HIS A 201 2.76 6.38 -7.90
C HIS A 201 3.28 7.66 -8.52
N ASP A 202 3.63 7.59 -9.79
CA ASP A 202 4.03 8.70 -10.64
C ASP A 202 5.05 9.63 -9.96
N LEU A 203 5.98 9.05 -9.20
CA LEU A 203 7.04 9.80 -8.53
C LEU A 203 7.98 10.36 -9.59
N VAL A 204 7.86 11.66 -9.84
CA VAL A 204 8.73 12.41 -10.77
C VAL A 204 10.11 12.64 -10.17
N GLU A 205 11.03 13.19 -10.97
CA GLU A 205 12.38 13.48 -10.53
C GLU A 205 12.39 14.46 -9.34
N GLY A 206 13.12 14.13 -8.29
CA GLY A 206 13.08 14.89 -7.05
C GLY A 206 13.75 14.22 -5.86
N ASN A 207 13.72 14.91 -4.72
CA ASN A 207 14.24 14.40 -3.45
C ASN A 207 13.07 14.30 -2.45
N TYR A 208 12.84 13.10 -1.94
CA TYR A 208 11.72 12.75 -1.07
C TYR A 208 12.24 12.29 0.28
N PRO A 209 12.09 13.09 1.34
CA PRO A 209 12.48 12.68 2.68
C PRO A 209 11.53 11.58 3.18
N VAL A 210 12.09 10.44 3.56
CA VAL A 210 11.31 9.30 4.07
C VAL A 210 11.62 9.09 5.54
N LYS A 211 10.57 8.93 6.33
CA LYS A 211 10.67 8.65 7.76
C LYS A 211 9.81 7.46 8.13
N PHE A 212 10.34 6.64 9.02
CA PHE A 212 9.58 5.58 9.68
C PHE A 212 10.14 5.34 11.07
N SER A 213 9.31 4.71 11.91
CA SER A 213 9.69 4.41 13.29
C SER A 213 9.44 2.94 13.59
N LEU A 214 10.32 2.35 14.38
CA LEU A 214 10.20 0.99 14.88
C LEU A 214 10.08 1.01 16.40
N ASP A 215 8.91 0.58 16.90
CA ASP A 215 8.72 0.33 18.31
C ASP A 215 9.09 -1.11 18.64
N THR A 216 10.07 -1.28 19.53
CA THR A 216 10.57 -2.59 19.97
C THR A 216 9.93 -3.06 21.28
N THR A 217 8.84 -2.40 21.70
CA THR A 217 8.06 -2.79 22.87
C THR A 217 7.39 -4.13 22.60
N PRO A 218 7.65 -5.16 23.43
CA PRO A 218 6.96 -6.44 23.27
C PRO A 218 5.46 -6.26 23.52
N PRO A 219 4.60 -6.98 22.79
CA PRO A 219 3.15 -6.94 23.05
C PRO A 219 2.85 -7.41 24.47
N GLU A 220 1.79 -6.86 25.06
CA GLU A 220 1.33 -7.25 26.40
C GLU A 220 0.94 -8.73 26.45
N ASP A 221 0.29 -9.21 25.38
CA ASP A 221 -0.02 -10.62 25.17
C ASP A 221 0.94 -11.23 24.13
N PRO A 222 1.83 -12.16 24.53
CA PRO A 222 2.73 -12.84 23.61
C PRO A 222 2.03 -13.62 22.50
N THR A 223 0.75 -13.98 22.68
CA THR A 223 -0.04 -14.67 21.66
C THR A 223 -0.50 -13.75 20.54
N GLU A 224 -0.47 -12.43 20.76
CA GLU A 224 -0.74 -11.41 19.73
C GLU A 224 0.50 -11.07 18.89
N ALA A 225 1.68 -11.61 19.24
CA ALA A 225 2.89 -11.37 18.46
C ALA A 225 2.82 -12.08 17.10
N ALA A 226 2.93 -11.32 16.01
CA ALA A 226 3.16 -11.88 14.70
C ALA A 226 4.41 -12.80 14.68
N PRO A 227 4.39 -13.94 13.98
CA PRO A 227 5.57 -14.78 13.86
C PRO A 227 6.77 -13.97 13.34
N GLY A 228 7.89 -14.01 14.08
CA GLY A 228 9.09 -13.26 13.71
C GLY A 228 9.12 -11.78 14.11
N SER A 229 8.19 -11.29 14.94
CA SER A 229 8.19 -9.91 15.47
C SER A 229 8.71 -9.79 16.91
N VAL A 230 9.07 -10.90 17.56
CA VAL A 230 9.59 -10.88 18.94
C VAL A 230 11.06 -10.46 18.94
N PHE A 231 11.32 -9.20 19.29
CA PHE A 231 12.66 -8.65 19.38
C PHE A 231 13.47 -9.26 20.54
N LYS A 232 14.74 -9.52 20.27
CA LYS A 232 15.76 -9.94 21.24
C LYS A 232 16.95 -8.98 21.22
N PRO A 233 17.74 -8.92 22.30
CA PRO A 233 19.00 -8.19 22.28
C PRO A 233 19.92 -8.67 21.15
N GLY A 234 20.59 -7.74 20.47
CA GLY A 234 21.50 -8.06 19.36
C GLY A 234 21.60 -6.95 18.32
N ASN A 235 22.34 -7.24 17.26
CA ASN A 235 22.46 -6.37 16.09
C ASN A 235 21.29 -6.60 15.13
N TYR A 236 20.75 -5.51 14.61
CA TYR A 236 19.72 -5.52 13.60
C TYR A 236 20.19 -4.75 12.39
N LYS A 237 19.92 -5.31 11.21
CA LYS A 237 20.09 -4.64 9.93
C LYS A 237 18.74 -4.09 9.50
N VAL A 238 18.72 -2.81 9.16
CA VAL A 238 17.62 -2.17 8.44
C VAL A 238 18.00 -2.03 6.98
N GLU A 239 17.08 -2.31 6.07
CA GLU A 239 17.25 -2.27 4.63
C GLU A 239 16.05 -1.53 4.04
N ILE A 240 16.31 -0.51 3.22
CA ILE A 240 15.31 0.21 2.45
C ILE A 240 15.57 -0.08 0.98
N SER A 241 14.54 -0.51 0.28
CA SER A 241 14.56 -0.81 -1.15
C SER A 241 13.60 0.11 -1.88
N ALA A 242 14.04 0.72 -2.97
CA ALA A 242 13.17 1.39 -3.92
C ALA A 242 13.01 0.51 -5.15
N CYS A 243 11.77 0.32 -5.61
CA CYS A 243 11.44 -0.57 -6.72
C CYS A 243 10.47 0.11 -7.70
N GLU A 244 10.63 -0.17 -8.99
CA GLU A 244 9.51 -0.12 -9.93
C GLU A 244 8.75 -1.45 -9.79
N GLY A 245 7.43 -1.42 -9.75
CA GLY A 245 6.61 -2.55 -9.35
C GLY A 245 6.79 -2.94 -7.88
N HIS A 246 6.37 -4.15 -7.53
CA HIS A 246 6.54 -4.71 -6.19
C HIS A 246 7.98 -5.19 -5.95
N CYS A 247 8.51 -4.92 -4.76
CA CYS A 247 9.88 -5.26 -4.40
C CYS A 247 10.10 -6.77 -4.28
N GLY A 248 10.99 -7.31 -5.11
CA GLY A 248 11.28 -8.75 -5.17
C GLY A 248 10.37 -9.54 -6.11
N SER A 249 9.43 -8.86 -6.76
CA SER A 249 8.59 -9.43 -7.80
C SER A 249 9.41 -9.84 -9.03
N LYS A 250 8.95 -10.89 -9.71
CA LYS A 250 9.55 -11.38 -10.97
C LYS A 250 8.69 -11.01 -12.18
N HIS A 251 7.66 -10.21 -11.96
CA HIS A 251 6.77 -9.76 -13.02
C HIS A 251 7.49 -8.81 -13.97
N LYS A 252 6.91 -8.68 -15.16
CA LYS A 252 7.39 -7.73 -16.16
C LYS A 252 7.28 -6.32 -15.57
N HIS A 253 8.23 -5.44 -15.90
CA HIS A 253 8.34 -4.06 -15.40
C HIS A 253 8.79 -3.92 -13.94
N SER A 254 8.60 -4.96 -13.11
CA SER A 254 9.12 -4.95 -11.74
C SER A 254 10.64 -5.08 -11.69
N ARG A 255 11.30 -4.13 -11.02
CA ARG A 255 12.74 -4.18 -10.74
C ARG A 255 13.11 -3.41 -9.48
N GLN A 256 14.13 -3.89 -8.80
CA GLN A 256 14.79 -3.14 -7.73
C GLN A 256 15.64 -2.03 -8.35
N LEU A 257 15.36 -0.78 -7.99
CA LEU A 257 16.08 0.40 -8.47
C LEU A 257 17.34 0.60 -7.62
N ASP A 258 17.19 0.59 -6.31
CA ASP A 258 18.32 0.71 -5.38
C ASP A 258 17.98 0.14 -3.99
N VAL A 259 19.02 -0.22 -3.23
CA VAL A 259 18.92 -0.72 -1.85
C VAL A 259 20.04 -0.17 -1.00
N GLN A 260 19.66 0.43 0.13
CA GLN A 260 20.60 0.84 1.16
C GLN A 260 20.30 0.12 2.48
N SER A 261 21.35 -0.06 3.29
CA SER A 261 21.20 -0.66 4.61
C SER A 261 22.00 0.04 5.69
N SER A 262 21.52 -0.06 6.93
CA SER A 262 22.20 0.45 8.12
C SER A 262 21.96 -0.52 9.28
N THR A 263 22.55 -0.25 10.44
CA THR A 263 22.47 -1.13 11.60
C THR A 263 22.15 -0.36 12.88
N PHE A 264 21.41 -1.01 13.78
CA PHE A 264 21.19 -0.53 15.14
C PHE A 264 21.28 -1.69 16.14
N VAL A 265 21.46 -1.36 17.42
CA VAL A 265 21.68 -2.35 18.48
C VAL A 265 20.55 -2.31 19.50
N LEU A 266 19.92 -3.46 19.72
CA LEU A 266 19.02 -3.68 20.85
C LEU A 266 19.79 -4.23 22.04
N GLN A 267 19.78 -3.51 23.15
CA GLN A 267 20.41 -3.93 24.39
C GLN A 267 19.49 -4.85 25.20
N GLY A 268 20.09 -5.85 25.83
CA GLY A 268 19.41 -6.60 26.88
C GLY A 268 19.12 -5.70 28.05
N LYS A 269 17.99 -5.91 28.74
CA LYS A 269 17.80 -5.33 30.07
C LYS A 269 18.96 -5.83 30.93
N SER A 270 19.96 -4.98 31.17
CA SER A 270 20.93 -5.22 32.22
C SER A 270 20.12 -5.26 33.51
N GLY A 271 20.05 -6.42 34.16
CA GLY A 271 19.23 -6.62 35.34
C GLY A 271 19.51 -5.55 36.39
N HIS A 272 18.62 -4.57 36.51
CA HIS A 272 18.50 -3.73 37.68
C HIS A 272 17.20 -4.16 38.38
N LEU A 273 17.35 -5.12 39.28
CA LEU A 273 16.36 -5.44 40.30
C LEU A 273 16.21 -4.21 41.19
N GLY A 274 15.06 -3.53 41.14
CA GLY A 274 14.71 -2.52 42.14
C GLY A 274 14.18 -1.21 41.56
N GLY A 275 12.90 -1.20 41.17
CA GLY A 275 12.18 0.03 40.86
C GLY A 275 10.73 -0.30 40.58
N ALA A 276 9.86 -0.05 41.55
CA ALA A 276 8.43 -0.24 41.43
C ALA A 276 7.87 0.67 40.32
N TRP A 277 7.29 0.07 39.29
CA TRP A 277 6.60 0.80 38.22
C TRP A 277 5.15 1.02 38.61
N GLN A 278 4.77 2.29 38.75
CA GLN A 278 3.42 2.76 38.97
C GLN A 278 2.76 2.92 37.59
N PHE A 279 1.76 2.08 37.29
CA PHE A 279 1.04 2.10 36.02
C PHE A 279 0.17 3.38 35.92
N SER A 280 0.38 4.15 34.85
CA SER A 280 -0.62 5.07 34.30
C SER A 280 -1.12 4.45 33.00
N GLN A 281 -2.41 4.13 32.94
CA GLN A 281 -3.05 3.63 31.73
C GLN A 281 -3.43 4.80 30.82
N GLU A 282 -2.95 4.81 29.59
CA GLU A 282 -3.63 5.54 28.52
C GLU A 282 -3.49 4.82 27.17
N THR A 283 -4.65 4.36 26.71
CA THR A 283 -5.18 4.01 25.38
C THR A 283 -4.34 3.35 24.27
N LYS A 284 -5.07 2.42 23.63
CA LYS A 284 -4.70 1.30 22.78
C LYS A 284 -5.03 1.62 21.32
N GLU A 285 -4.06 1.54 20.42
CA GLU A 285 -4.31 1.42 18.98
C GLU A 285 -3.25 0.49 18.34
N LYS A 286 -3.71 -0.39 17.43
CA LYS A 286 -2.92 -1.43 16.74
C LYS A 286 -1.76 -0.80 15.97
N ARG A 287 -0.61 -1.48 15.85
CA ARG A 287 0.64 -0.91 15.32
C ARG A 287 1.19 -1.76 14.20
N GLU A 288 1.18 -1.22 12.98
CA GLU A 288 2.01 -1.65 11.86
C GLU A 288 3.00 -0.53 11.55
N ALA A 289 4.20 -0.88 11.09
CA ALA A 289 5.21 0.11 10.69
C ALA A 289 4.76 0.77 9.38
N VAL A 290 4.42 2.04 9.41
CA VAL A 290 4.01 2.81 8.23
C VAL A 290 5.17 3.72 7.82
N ALA A 291 5.62 3.57 6.57
CA ALA A 291 6.54 4.51 5.94
C ALA A 291 5.73 5.72 5.45
N PHE A 292 6.15 6.92 5.84
CA PHE A 292 5.57 8.16 5.32
C PHE A 292 6.56 8.82 4.37
N LEU A 293 6.11 9.12 3.16
CA LEU A 293 6.75 10.07 2.25
C LEU A 293 6.16 11.45 2.58
N GLN A 294 7.01 12.41 2.91
CA GLN A 294 6.62 13.82 3.10
C GLN A 294 6.92 14.63 1.84
#